data_AF-A0AAN8WAQ5-F1
#
_entry.id   AF-A0AAN8WAQ5-F1
#
_cell.length_a   1.000
_cell.length_b   1.000
_cell.length_c   1.000
_cell.angle_alpha   90.00
_cell.angle_beta   90.00
_cell.angle_gamma   90.00
#
_symmetry.space_group_name_H-M   'P 1'
#
loop_
_entity.id
_entity.type
_entity.pdbx_description
1 polymer ?
#
loop_
_entity_poly.entity_id
_entity_poly.type
_entity_poly.pdbx_seq_one_letter_code
_entity_poly.pdbx_strand_id
1 'polypeptide(L)' 'AIYDMLGTNSANRPADSAEERAKAIFSKMDENNDGNLTQEEFLKGCLQDEELSKMLTPGA' A
#
# COMPACT_ATOMS: atom_id res chain seq x y z
N ALA A 1 9.97 33.07 -24.74
CA ALA A 1 11.20 32.30 -24.50
C ALA A 1 11.33 32.04 -23.00
N ILE A 2 11.66 30.80 -22.64
CA ILE A 2 12.07 30.33 -21.31
C ILE A 2 10.97 30.16 -20.25
N TYR A 3 9.89 29.43 -20.53
CA TYR A 3 9.19 28.65 -19.48
C TYR A 3 8.39 27.47 -20.05
N ASP A 4 8.98 26.75 -21.01
CA ASP A 4 8.34 25.59 -21.65
C ASP A 4 9.22 24.33 -21.59
N MET A 5 10.24 24.34 -20.72
CA MET A 5 11.30 23.32 -20.74
C MET A 5 11.99 23.14 -19.38
N LEU A 6 11.26 23.18 -18.28
CA LEU A 6 11.79 22.75 -16.98
C LEU A 6 10.77 21.85 -16.27
N GLY A 7 10.93 20.56 -16.52
CA GLY A 7 10.87 19.51 -15.50
C GLY A 7 9.67 19.55 -14.56
N THR A 8 8.62 18.82 -14.95
CA THR A 8 7.91 17.99 -13.98
C THR A 8 7.94 16.56 -14.48
N ASN A 9 9.14 15.99 -14.43
CA ASN A 9 9.28 14.57 -14.14
C ASN A 9 8.31 14.21 -13.01
N SER A 10 7.61 13.08 -13.17
CA SER A 10 6.93 12.32 -12.11
C SER A 10 5.41 12.48 -11.92
N ALA A 11 4.68 13.21 -12.76
CA ALA A 11 3.20 13.18 -12.71
C ALA A 11 2.57 11.91 -13.32
N ASN A 12 3.39 10.96 -13.82
CA ASN A 12 2.93 9.69 -14.41
C ASN A 12 3.33 8.50 -13.54
N ARG A 13 2.97 8.49 -12.26
CA ARG A 13 2.80 7.22 -11.53
C ARG A 13 1.30 6.95 -11.51
N PRO A 14 0.83 5.82 -12.07
CA PRO A 14 -0.59 5.54 -12.10
C PRO A 14 -1.12 5.58 -10.67
N ALA A 15 -2.10 6.46 -10.46
CA ALA A 15 -2.94 6.51 -9.29
C ALA A 15 -3.97 5.36 -9.28
N ASP A 16 -3.63 4.21 -9.88
CA ASP A 16 -3.98 2.86 -9.40
C ASP A 16 -3.17 2.50 -8.12
N SER A 17 -2.72 3.57 -7.46
CA SER A 17 -2.92 3.98 -6.06
C SER A 17 -2.55 2.95 -5.02
N ALA A 18 -1.63 3.36 -4.15
CA ALA A 18 -1.37 2.71 -2.88
C ALA A 18 -2.66 2.38 -2.10
N GLU A 19 -3.75 3.10 -2.34
CA GLU A 19 -5.07 2.84 -1.80
C GLU A 19 -5.69 1.51 -2.27
N GLU A 20 -5.68 1.19 -3.57
CA GLU A 20 -6.14 -0.12 -4.08
C GLU A 20 -5.32 -1.27 -3.48
N ARG A 21 -3.99 -1.08 -3.41
CA ARG A 21 -3.09 -2.07 -2.80
C ARG A 21 -3.34 -2.24 -1.31
N ALA A 22 -3.48 -1.13 -0.58
CA ALA A 22 -3.81 -1.14 0.84
C ALA A 22 -5.16 -1.83 1.08
N LYS A 23 -6.15 -1.60 0.22
CA LYS A 23 -7.48 -2.21 0.31
C LYS A 23 -7.44 -3.72 0.07
N ALA A 24 -6.72 -4.16 -0.96
CA ALA A 24 -6.52 -5.60 -1.23
C ALA A 24 -5.80 -6.31 -0.07
N ILE A 25 -4.81 -5.64 0.53
CA ILE A 25 -4.08 -6.11 1.69
C ILE A 25 -4.99 -6.18 2.93
N PHE A 26 -5.75 -5.11 3.18
CA PHE A 26 -6.65 -5.03 4.32
C PHE A 26 -7.69 -6.14 4.25
N SER A 27 -8.31 -6.34 3.09
CA SER A 27 -9.27 -7.44 2.86
C SER A 27 -8.66 -8.84 3.00
N LYS A 28 -7.34 -8.99 2.78
CA LYS A 28 -6.65 -10.27 3.03
C LYS A 28 -6.36 -10.52 4.50
N MET A 29 -6.18 -9.45 5.28
CA MET A 29 -5.74 -9.51 6.67
C MET A 29 -6.93 -9.50 7.65
N ASP A 30 -8.04 -8.87 7.25
CA ASP A 30 -9.33 -8.89 7.93
C ASP A 30 -10.00 -10.27 7.76
N GLU A 31 -9.56 -11.24 8.56
CA GLU A 31 -10.06 -12.63 8.52
C GLU A 31 -11.58 -12.67 8.83
N ASN A 32 -12.05 -11.83 9.75
CA ASN A 32 -13.45 -11.81 10.17
C ASN A 32 -14.34 -10.92 9.28
N ASN A 33 -13.76 -10.15 8.37
CA ASN A 33 -14.42 -9.22 7.45
C ASN A 33 -15.29 -8.18 8.19
N ASP A 34 -14.86 -7.76 9.39
CA ASP A 34 -15.57 -6.77 10.19
C ASP A 34 -15.22 -5.32 9.80
N GLY A 35 -14.26 -5.15 8.89
CA GLY A 35 -13.78 -3.86 8.41
C GLY A 35 -12.72 -3.22 9.30
N ASN A 36 -12.26 -3.91 10.35
CA ASN A 36 -11.18 -3.50 11.24
C ASN A 36 -10.09 -4.56 11.26
N LEU A 37 -8.88 -4.13 11.60
CA LEU A 37 -7.77 -5.03 11.86
C LEU A 37 -7.48 -5.03 13.35
N THR A 38 -7.73 -6.17 13.99
CA THR A 38 -7.24 -6.39 15.35
C THR A 38 -5.73 -6.58 15.37
N GLN A 39 -5.11 -6.40 16.52
CA GLN A 39 -3.67 -6.59 16.67
C GLN A 39 -3.23 -8.01 16.31
N GLU A 40 -4.05 -9.02 16.64
CA GLU A 40 -3.80 -10.41 16.26
C GLU A 40 -3.86 -10.61 14.75
N GLU A 41 -4.91 -10.12 14.08
CA GLU A 41 -5.05 -10.19 12.62
C GLU A 41 -3.89 -9.50 11.91
N PHE A 42 -3.47 -8.34 12.43
CA PHE A 42 -2.33 -7.60 11.89
C PHE A 42 -1.02 -8.38 12.01
N LEU A 43 -0.71 -8.90 13.21
CA LEU A 43 0.49 -9.70 13.45
C LEU A 43 0.50 -10.96 12.58
N LYS A 44 -0.63 -11.66 12.54
CA LYS A 44 -0.80 -12.91 11.80
C LYS A 44 -0.67 -12.68 10.29
N GLY A 45 -1.29 -11.63 9.75
CA GLY A 45 -1.15 -11.25 8.35
C GLY A 45 0.25 -10.79 7.97
N CYS A 46 0.95 -10.04 8.83
CA CYS A 46 2.34 -9.66 8.59
C CYS A 46 3.31 -10.84 8.64
N LEU A 47 3.03 -11.85 9.48
CA LEU A 47 3.84 -13.06 9.60
C LEU A 47 3.56 -14.07 8.48
N GLN A 48 2.33 -14.13 7.98
CA GLN A 48 1.95 -15.06 6.91
C GLN A 48 2.25 -14.52 5.51
N ASP A 49 2.20 -13.19 5.32
CA ASP A 49 2.37 -12.58 4.01
C ASP A 49 3.60 -11.63 4.01
N GLU A 50 4.70 -12.13 3.46
CA GLU A 50 5.94 -11.38 3.29
C GLU A 50 5.75 -10.13 2.41
N GLU A 51 4.87 -10.18 1.41
CA GLU A 51 4.61 -9.06 0.51
C GLU A 51 3.94 -7.92 1.27
N LEU A 52 3.01 -8.28 2.14
CA LEU A 52 2.33 -7.39 3.08
C LEU A 52 3.32 -6.73 4.05
N SER A 53 4.25 -7.51 4.61
CA SER A 53 5.32 -6.99 5.48
C SER A 53 6.23 -5.98 4.75
N LYS A 54 6.55 -6.24 3.47
CA LYS A 54 7.38 -5.38 2.63
C LYS A 54 6.66 -4.09 2.25
N MET A 55 5.32 -4.10 2.13
CA MET A 55 4.54 -2.89 1.87
C MET A 55 4.36 -2.00 3.11
N LEU A 56 4.26 -2.58 4.30
CA LEU A 56 4.15 -1.86 5.58
C LEU A 56 5.48 -1.29 6.08
N THR A 57 6.61 -1.81 5.59
CA THR A 57 7.94 -1.36 5.99
C THR A 57 8.45 -0.32 4.98
N PRO A 58 8.50 0.98 5.32
CA PRO A 58 8.98 1.99 4.40
C PRO A 58 10.52 1.97 4.41
N GLY A 59 11.13 1.16 3.53
CA GLY A 59 12.59 1.18 3.35
C GLY A 59 13.30 -0.11 2.90
N ALA A 60 12.65 -1.01 2.16
CA ALA A 60 13.34 -2.10 1.47
C ALA A 60 13.75 -1.70 0.04
#